data_AF-A0A925WYT9-F1
#
_entry.id   AF-A0A925WYT9-F1
#
_cell.length_a   1.000
_cell.length_b   1.000
_cell.length_c   1.000
_cell.angle_alpha   90.00
_cell.angle_beta   90.00
_cell.angle_gamma   90.00
#
_symmetry.space_group_name_H-M   'P 1'
#
loop_
_entity.id
_entity.type
_entity.pdbx_description
1 polymer ?
#
loop_
_entity_poly.entity_id
_entity_poly.type
_entity_poly.pdbx_seq_one_letter_code
_entity_poly.pdbx_strand_id
1 'polypeptide(L)'
;MADACKLAGLVIVKRMNSFVKGRGARFVAVMASREAWPHECPMIEMYGTMNVSGDMSGVRIMCVATDDDPVMCAWTVPTLRDAFVPLGDVASVLPAVLRERDEVVRRMLAGHRPPITDLGWTWDIPSGRS
;
A
#
# COMPACT_ATOMS: atom_id res chain seq x y z
N MET A 1 9.15 6.38 -5.55
CA MET A 1 8.66 5.63 -4.36
C MET A 1 9.26 6.14 -3.05
N ALA A 2 10.59 6.15 -2.86
CA ALA A 2 11.17 6.60 -1.59
C ALA A 2 10.86 8.08 -1.25
N ASP A 3 11.00 8.97 -2.23
CA ASP A 3 10.67 10.39 -2.01
C ASP A 3 9.17 10.59 -1.77
N ALA A 4 8.33 9.79 -2.43
CA ALA A 4 6.89 9.78 -2.19
C ALA A 4 6.56 9.41 -0.74
N CYS A 5 7.21 8.39 -0.16
CA CYS A 5 7.07 8.07 1.27
C CYS A 5 7.37 9.29 2.14
N LYS A 6 8.50 9.96 1.88
CA LYS A 6 8.91 11.13 2.65
C LYS A 6 7.89 12.26 2.56
N LEU A 7 7.39 12.56 1.36
CA LEU A 7 6.35 13.57 1.14
C LEU A 7 5.03 13.22 1.83
N ALA A 8 4.71 11.93 1.94
CA ALA A 8 3.53 11.43 2.62
C ALA A 8 3.70 11.29 4.16
N GLY A 9 4.84 11.72 4.72
CA GLY A 9 5.12 11.63 6.16
C GLY A 9 5.38 10.19 6.64
N LEU A 10 5.82 9.31 5.75
CA LEU A 10 6.14 7.92 6.07
C LEU A 10 7.65 7.72 6.23
N VAL A 11 8.01 6.88 7.20
CA VAL A 11 9.34 6.33 7.39
C VAL A 11 9.44 5.00 6.64
N ILE A 12 10.48 4.86 5.82
CA ILE A 12 10.72 3.63 5.07
C ILE A 12 11.35 2.60 6.02
N VAL A 13 10.65 1.49 6.23
CA VAL A 13 11.10 0.40 7.12
C VAL A 13 11.90 -0.65 6.36
N LYS A 14 11.60 -0.87 5.08
CA LYS A 14 12.32 -1.84 4.25
C LYS A 14 12.31 -1.44 2.78
N ARG A 15 13.41 -1.74 2.10
CA ARG A 15 13.52 -1.66 0.64
C ARG A 15 14.01 -3.01 0.12
N MET A 16 13.42 -3.47 -0.98
CA MET A 16 13.84 -4.69 -1.66
C MET A 16 14.10 -4.40 -3.13
N ASN A 17 15.19 -4.96 -3.65
CA ASN A 17 15.53 -4.90 -5.06
C ASN A 17 16.10 -6.26 -5.46
N SER A 18 15.38 -6.98 -6.31
CA SER A 18 15.73 -8.34 -6.71
C SER A 18 15.63 -8.50 -8.21
N PHE A 19 16.66 -9.06 -8.85
CA PHE A 19 16.61 -9.38 -10.26
C PHE A 19 15.84 -10.68 -10.51
N VAL A 20 14.81 -10.61 -11.34
CA VAL A 20 13.97 -11.75 -11.73
C VAL A 20 14.44 -12.25 -13.09
N LYS A 21 15.38 -13.22 -13.08
CA LYS A 21 16.02 -13.75 -14.30
C LYS A 21 15.03 -14.13 -15.40
N GLY A 22 13.96 -14.85 -15.05
CA GLY A 22 12.95 -15.31 -16.03
C GLY A 22 12.11 -14.19 -16.66
N ARG A 23 12.16 -12.96 -16.15
CA ARG A 23 11.46 -11.79 -16.71
C ARG A 23 12.41 -10.75 -17.27
N GLY A 24 13.73 -10.93 -17.15
CA GLY A 24 14.71 -9.92 -17.53
C GLY A 24 14.45 -8.56 -16.85
N ALA A 25 13.95 -8.55 -15.62
CA ALA A 25 13.49 -7.34 -14.94
C ALA A 25 13.89 -7.34 -13.46
N ARG A 26 13.98 -6.15 -12.85
CA ARG A 26 14.15 -5.98 -11.41
C ARG A 26 12.80 -5.78 -10.74
N PHE A 27 12.50 -6.59 -9.74
CA PHE A 27 11.44 -6.30 -8.80
C PHE A 27 11.94 -5.29 -7.78
N VAL A 28 11.19 -4.21 -7.58
CA VAL A 28 11.50 -3.18 -6.58
C VAL A 28 10.30 -3.06 -5.65
N ALA A 29 10.55 -3.12 -4.35
CA ALA A 29 9.55 -2.86 -3.33
C ALA A 29 10.04 -1.89 -2.26
N VAL A 30 9.12 -1.07 -1.75
CA VAL A 30 9.31 -0.15 -0.64
C VAL A 30 8.18 -0.39 0.35
N MET A 31 8.54 -0.66 1.60
CA MET A 31 7.62 -0.85 2.71
C MET A 31 7.82 0.31 3.68
N ALA A 32 6.74 0.91 4.14
CA ALA A 32 6.80 2.11 4.96
C ALA A 32 5.66 2.20 5.97
N SER A 33 5.88 2.99 7.03
CA SER A 33 4.93 3.23 8.11
C SER A 33 5.04 4.67 8.61
N ARG A 34 4.07 5.13 9.41
CA ARG A 34 4.22 6.36 10.19
C ARG A 34 5.32 6.17 11.25
N GLU A 35 5.95 7.26 11.67
CA GLU A 35 7.08 7.22 12.62
C GLU A 35 6.76 6.51 13.94
N ALA A 36 5.53 6.66 14.45
CA ALA A 36 5.08 6.03 15.69
C ALA A 36 4.27 4.74 15.48
N TRP A 37 4.48 4.04 14.36
CA TRP A 37 3.79 2.79 14.08
C TRP A 37 4.29 1.66 15.00
N PRO A 38 3.44 1.06 15.84
CA PRO A 38 3.89 0.16 16.89
C PRO A 38 4.10 -1.29 16.43
N HIS A 39 3.79 -1.60 15.17
CA HIS A 39 3.80 -2.97 14.64
C HIS A 39 5.02 -3.22 13.75
N GLU A 40 5.53 -4.46 13.79
CA GLU A 40 6.66 -4.86 12.95
C GLU A 40 6.29 -4.87 11.45
N CYS A 41 5.02 -5.19 11.15
CA CYS A 41 4.52 -5.21 9.79
C CYS A 41 4.29 -3.79 9.26
N PRO A 42 4.70 -3.49 8.00
CA PRO A 42 4.52 -2.17 7.43
C PRO A 42 3.05 -1.79 7.27
N MET A 43 2.73 -0.51 7.44
CA MET A 43 1.40 0.03 7.17
C MET A 43 1.08 0.00 5.67
N ILE A 44 2.08 0.27 4.83
CA ILE A 44 1.93 0.31 3.38
C ILE A 44 3.08 -0.42 2.68
N GLU A 45 2.74 -1.12 1.62
CA GLU A 45 3.67 -1.75 0.71
C GLU A 45 3.47 -1.20 -0.70
N MET A 46 4.57 -0.87 -1.37
CA MET A 46 4.57 -0.43 -2.75
C MET A 46 5.55 -1.28 -3.54
N TYR A 47 5.14 -1.77 -4.70
CA TYR A 47 6.05 -2.54 -5.56
C TYR A 47 5.76 -2.40 -7.04
N GLY A 48 6.79 -2.59 -7.84
CA GLY A 48 6.73 -2.57 -9.29
C GLY A 48 7.86 -3.36 -9.91
N THR A 49 7.81 -3.54 -11.22
CA THR A 49 8.87 -4.15 -12.02
C THR A 49 9.53 -3.11 -12.89
N MET A 50 10.86 -3.03 -12.80
CA MET A 50 11.70 -2.18 -13.60
C MET A 50 12.39 -3.02 -14.69
N ASN A 51 12.29 -2.62 -15.94
CA ASN A 51 12.98 -3.30 -17.05
C ASN A 51 14.51 -3.05 -16.99
N VAL A 52 15.27 -3.65 -17.91
CA VAL A 52 16.73 -3.45 -18.00
C VAL A 52 17.14 -2.02 -18.32
N SER A 53 16.28 -1.26 -18.99
CA SER A 53 16.50 0.14 -19.35
C SER A 53 16.29 1.09 -18.16
N GLY A 54 15.73 0.60 -17.04
CA GLY A 54 15.43 1.39 -15.85
C GLY A 54 13.99 1.91 -15.80
N ASP A 55 13.14 1.57 -16.77
CA ASP A 55 11.75 2.04 -16.81
C ASP A 55 10.85 1.15 -15.96
N MET A 56 9.90 1.79 -15.28
CA MET A 56 8.85 1.15 -14.50
C MET A 56 7.50 1.67 -14.97
N SER A 57 6.62 0.76 -15.42
CA SER A 57 5.29 1.11 -15.94
C SER A 57 4.36 1.68 -14.87
N GLY A 58 4.50 1.20 -13.64
CA GLY A 58 3.71 1.66 -12.51
C GLY A 58 4.04 0.90 -11.24
N VAL A 59 3.38 1.33 -10.17
CA VAL A 59 3.56 0.86 -8.81
C VAL A 59 2.21 0.37 -8.33
N ARG A 60 2.18 -0.87 -7.84
CA ARG A 60 1.05 -1.37 -7.06
C ARG A 60 1.21 -0.91 -5.62
N ILE A 61 0.14 -0.38 -5.06
CA ILE A 61 0.06 0.06 -3.66
C ILE A 61 -0.85 -0.91 -2.91
N MET A 62 -0.37 -1.40 -1.77
CA MET A 62 -1.14 -2.21 -0.83
C MET A 62 -1.14 -1.53 0.52
N CYS A 63 -2.33 -1.35 1.10
CA CYS A 63 -2.51 -0.70 2.38
C CYS A 63 -3.63 -1.40 3.13
N VAL A 64 -3.42 -1.68 4.42
CA VAL A 64 -4.42 -2.28 5.29
C VAL A 64 -5.04 -1.19 6.16
N ALA A 65 -6.36 -1.13 6.21
CA ALA A 65 -7.10 -0.15 7.00
C ALA A 65 -7.36 -0.66 8.42
N THR A 66 -6.29 -0.78 9.21
CA THR A 66 -6.34 -1.12 10.64
C THR A 66 -5.21 -0.43 11.39
N ASP A 67 -5.45 -0.04 12.64
CA ASP A 67 -4.41 0.40 13.59
C ASP A 67 -3.90 -0.74 14.49
N ASP A 68 -4.49 -1.94 14.39
CA ASP A 68 -3.96 -3.18 14.99
C ASP A 68 -2.84 -3.79 14.13
N ASP A 69 -2.25 -4.90 14.57
CA ASP A 69 -1.21 -5.59 13.80
C ASP A 69 -1.77 -6.06 12.45
N PRO A 70 -1.26 -5.54 11.31
CA PRO A 70 -1.73 -5.92 9.99
C PRO A 70 -1.65 -7.42 9.71
N VAL A 71 -0.67 -8.14 10.28
CA VAL A 71 -0.53 -9.60 10.08
C VAL A 71 -1.72 -10.34 10.68
N MET A 72 -2.20 -9.89 11.83
CA MET A 72 -3.30 -10.53 12.54
C MET A 72 -4.67 -10.19 11.92
N CYS A 73 -4.74 -9.06 11.21
CA CYS A 73 -6.01 -8.50 10.75
C CYS A 73 -6.18 -8.45 9.22
N ALA A 74 -5.16 -8.74 8.43
CA ALA A 74 -5.19 -8.57 6.96
C ALA A 74 -6.37 -9.28 6.27
N TRP A 75 -6.90 -10.35 6.86
CA TRP A 75 -8.03 -11.12 6.32
C TRP A 75 -9.39 -10.72 6.88
N THR A 76 -9.43 -9.85 7.88
CA THR A 76 -10.65 -9.44 8.58
C THR A 76 -10.92 -7.95 8.46
N VAL A 77 -9.95 -7.17 7.98
CA VAL A 77 -10.09 -5.74 7.76
C VAL A 77 -9.95 -5.38 6.27
N PRO A 78 -10.53 -4.25 5.83
CA PRO A 78 -10.40 -3.76 4.47
C PRO A 78 -8.95 -3.54 4.09
N THR A 79 -8.61 -4.01 2.90
CA THR A 79 -7.34 -3.75 2.24
C THR A 79 -7.62 -3.00 0.94
N LEU A 80 -6.74 -2.08 0.61
CA LEU A 80 -6.77 -1.35 -0.66
C LEU A 80 -6.72 -2.33 -1.84
N ARG A 81 -7.74 -2.29 -2.70
CA ARG A 81 -7.86 -3.15 -3.89
C ARG A 81 -7.37 -2.44 -5.13
N ASP A 82 -6.61 -3.19 -5.94
CA ASP A 82 -6.29 -2.87 -7.33
C ASP A 82 -5.70 -1.46 -7.58
N ALA A 83 -5.06 -0.87 -6.57
CA ALA A 83 -4.36 0.40 -6.70
C ALA A 83 -3.05 0.22 -7.48
N PHE A 84 -3.11 0.44 -8.79
CA PHE A 84 -1.96 0.50 -9.69
C PHE A 84 -1.83 1.91 -10.24
N VAL A 85 -0.70 2.57 -9.97
CA VAL A 85 -0.47 3.97 -10.33
C VAL A 85 0.80 4.15 -11.15
N PRO A 86 0.84 5.07 -12.12
CA PRO A 86 2.09 5.43 -12.78
C PRO A 86 3.15 5.88 -11.77
N LEU A 87 4.42 5.55 -12.00
CA LEU A 87 5.50 5.86 -11.05
C LEU A 87 5.58 7.38 -10.75
N GLY A 88 5.33 8.22 -11.75
CA GLY A 88 5.33 9.69 -11.61
C GLY A 88 4.25 10.24 -10.68
N ASP A 89 3.14 9.51 -10.54
CA ASP A 89 1.98 9.95 -9.76
C ASP A 89 2.00 9.43 -8.32
N VAL A 90 2.93 8.52 -7.99
CA VAL A 90 3.01 7.93 -6.63
C VAL A 90 3.14 9.01 -5.56
N ALA A 91 3.88 10.08 -5.83
CA ALA A 91 4.07 11.17 -4.87
C ALA A 91 2.79 11.97 -4.57
N SER A 92 1.90 12.13 -5.54
CA SER A 92 0.62 12.84 -5.36
C SER A 92 -0.47 11.91 -4.83
N VAL A 93 -0.45 10.63 -5.22
CA VAL A 93 -1.46 9.64 -4.81
C VAL A 93 -1.26 9.18 -3.36
N LEU A 94 -0.02 8.97 -2.94
CA LEU A 94 0.26 8.34 -1.64
C LEU A 94 -0.35 9.10 -0.44
N PRO A 95 -0.26 10.44 -0.34
CA PRO A 95 -0.96 11.18 0.70
C PRO A 95 -2.49 11.04 0.65
N ALA A 96 -3.08 10.90 -0.54
CA ALA A 96 -4.53 10.70 -0.68
C ALA A 96 -4.95 9.31 -0.18
N VAL A 97 -4.20 8.26 -0.54
CA VAL A 97 -4.42 6.89 -0.05
C VAL A 97 -4.38 6.84 1.48
N LEU A 98 -3.41 7.51 2.11
CA LEU A 98 -3.30 7.52 3.58
C LEU A 98 -4.45 8.26 4.26
N ARG A 99 -4.94 9.35 3.67
CA ARG A 99 -6.13 10.04 4.18
C ARG A 99 -7.38 9.17 4.07
N GLU A 100 -7.54 8.49 2.95
CA GLU A 100 -8.65 7.55 2.78
C GLU A 100 -8.56 6.34 3.72
N ARG A 101 -7.36 5.81 3.96
CA ARG A 101 -7.13 4.76 4.97
C ARG A 101 -7.66 5.19 6.33
N ASP A 102 -7.30 6.39 6.79
CA ASP A 102 -7.74 6.89 8.10
C ASP A 102 -9.27 7.05 8.16
N GLU A 103 -9.90 7.48 7.07
CA GLU A 103 -11.35 7.57 6.98
C GLU A 103 -12.02 6.18 6.98
N VAL A 104 -11.44 5.19 6.30
CA VAL A 104 -11.93 3.80 6.33
C VAL A 104 -11.84 3.23 7.74
N VAL A 105 -10.70 3.40 8.43
CA VAL A 105 -10.53 2.99 9.84
C VAL A 105 -11.60 3.65 10.71
N ARG A 106 -11.80 4.97 10.58
CA ARG A 106 -12.82 5.71 11.34
C ARG A 106 -14.24 5.17 11.08
N ARG A 107 -14.59 4.87 9.83
CA ARG A 107 -15.90 4.32 9.46
C ARG A 107 -16.11 2.92 10.01
N MET A 108 -15.08 2.07 9.99
CA MET A 108 -15.15 0.74 10.60
C MET A 108 -15.39 0.81 12.10
N LEU A 109 -14.69 1.71 12.81
CA LEU A 109 -14.91 1.95 14.23
C LEU A 109 -16.34 2.45 14.52
N ALA A 110 -16.97 3.15 13.56
CA ALA A 110 -18.38 3.55 13.61
C ALA A 110 -19.36 2.44 13.19
N GLY A 111 -18.90 1.22 12.90
CA GLY A 111 -19.72 0.06 12.56
C GLY A 111 -20.08 -0.09 11.08
N HIS A 112 -19.50 0.73 10.19
CA HIS A 112 -19.67 0.54 8.75
C HIS A 112 -19.00 -0.75 8.28
N ARG A 113 -19.56 -1.35 7.23
CA ARG A 113 -19.06 -2.60 6.65
C ARG A 113 -18.45 -2.37 5.26
N PRO A 114 -17.35 -3.06 4.93
CA PRO A 114 -16.83 -3.10 3.57
C PRO A 114 -17.76 -3.85 2.60
N PRO A 115 -17.61 -3.64 1.27
CA PRO A 115 -16.63 -2.76 0.64
C PRO A 115 -16.96 -1.27 0.83
N ILE A 116 -15.93 -0.44 0.94
CA ILE A 116 -16.02 1.02 1.00
C ILE A 116 -15.38 1.58 -0.27
N THR A 117 -16.20 2.14 -1.17
CA THR A 117 -15.79 2.50 -2.55
C THR A 117 -16.05 3.96 -2.93
N ASP A 118 -16.74 4.72 -2.10
CA ASP A 118 -17.15 6.10 -2.31
C ASP A 118 -16.03 7.13 -2.04
N LEU A 119 -14.81 6.67 -1.75
CA LEU A 119 -13.69 7.51 -1.29
C LEU A 119 -12.62 7.81 -2.34
N GLY A 120 -12.64 7.13 -3.50
CA GLY A 120 -11.62 7.27 -4.55
C GLY A 120 -10.89 5.96 -4.84
N TRP A 121 -10.78 5.10 -3.82
CA TRP A 121 -10.35 3.72 -3.96
C TRP A 121 -11.38 2.72 -3.46
N THR A 122 -11.21 1.46 -3.88
CA THR A 122 -11.98 0.35 -3.33
C THR A 122 -11.22 -0.26 -2.16
N TRP A 123 -11.87 -0.27 -0.99
CA TRP A 123 -11.38 -0.92 0.22
C TRP A 123 -12.28 -2.09 0.55
N ASP A 124 -11.73 -3.30 0.53
CA ASP A 124 -12.52 -4.51 0.73
C ASP A 124 -11.76 -5.55 1.55
N ILE A 125 -12.47 -6.41 2.25
CA ILE A 125 -11.86 -7.53 2.95
C ILE A 125 -11.39 -8.53 1.89
N PRO A 126 -10.12 -8.96 1.91
CA PRO A 126 -9.67 -10.01 1.01
C PRO A 126 -10.50 -11.27 1.27
N SER A 127 -11.45 -11.57 0.38
CA SER A 127 -12.18 -12.83 0.43
C SER A 127 -11.15 -13.96 0.35
N GLY A 128 -11.05 -14.78 1.39
CA GLY A 128 -10.40 -16.08 1.26
C GLY A 128 -10.96 -16.75 0.01
N ARG A 129 -10.09 -17.26 -0.86
CA ARG A 129 -10.51 -17.96 -2.09
C ARG A 129 -11.64 -18.93 -1.71
N SER A 130 -12.84 -18.67 -2.21
CA SER A 130 -13.91 -19.67 -2.30
C SER A 130 -13.42 -20.85 -3.14
#